data_AF-A0A438CV30-F1
#
_entry.id   AF-A0A438CV30-F1
#
_cell.length_a   1.000
_cell.length_b   1.000
_cell.length_c   1.000
_cell.angle_alpha   90.00
_cell.angle_beta   90.00
_cell.angle_gamma   90.00
#
_symmetry.space_group_name_H-M   'P 1'
#
loop_
_entity.id
_entity.type
_entity.pdbx_description
1 polymer ?
#
loop_
_entity_poly.entity_id
_entity_poly.type
_entity_poly.pdbx_seq_one_letter_code
_entity_poly.pdbx_strand_id
1 'polypeptide(L)'
;MGYLVAVERFVKIMAMVWAGSQVTKLVRARGALALAPIVDRGLSWFTVKFRFESQGKVSFHGDCRIYFRLALILFFIVILLWA
;
A
#
# COMPACT_ATOMS: atom_id res chain seq x y z
N MET A 1 29.60 -24.34 -18.33
CA MET A 1 29.08 -24.15 -16.97
C MET A 1 28.05 -25.23 -16.70
N GLY A 2 28.38 -26.22 -15.87
CA GLY A 2 27.53 -27.40 -15.66
C GLY A 2 26.21 -27.05 -14.99
N TYR A 3 25.12 -27.68 -15.44
CA TYR A 3 23.74 -27.46 -14.97
C TYR A 3 23.60 -27.47 -13.44
N LEU A 4 24.33 -28.35 -12.74
CA LEU A 4 24.33 -28.44 -11.28
C LEU A 4 24.80 -27.14 -10.59
N VAL A 5 25.80 -26.46 -11.14
CA VAL A 5 26.31 -25.18 -10.62
C VAL A 5 25.29 -24.07 -10.79
N ALA A 6 24.47 -24.12 -11.86
CA ALA A 6 23.38 -23.18 -12.07
C ALA A 6 22.24 -23.40 -11.07
N VAL A 7 21.89 -24.66 -10.79
CA VAL A 7 20.86 -25.03 -9.81
C VAL A 7 21.25 -24.58 -8.40
N GLU A 8 22.49 -24.80 -7.99
CA GLU A 8 22.99 -24.36 -6.67
C GLU A 8 22.87 -22.83 -6.50
N ARG A 9 23.27 -22.06 -7.52
CA ARG A 9 23.15 -20.60 -7.51
C ARG A 9 21.69 -20.15 -7.46
N PHE A 10 20.81 -20.82 -8.19
CA PHE A 10 19.38 -20.53 -8.18
C PHE A 10 18.77 -20.74 -6.78
N VAL A 11 19.03 -21.88 -6.16
CA VAL A 11 18.51 -22.19 -4.80
C VAL A 11 19.03 -21.18 -3.78
N LYS A 12 20.31 -20.80 -3.87
CA LYS A 12 20.91 -19.81 -2.97
C LYS A 12 20.27 -18.42 -3.11
N ILE A 13 19.97 -17.98 -4.33
CA ILE A 13 19.25 -16.72 -4.59
C ILE A 13 17.83 -16.80 -4.03
N MET A 14 17.11 -17.90 -4.27
CA MET A 14 15.75 -18.09 -3.77
C MET A 14 15.70 -18.10 -2.24
N ALA A 15 16.68 -18.73 -1.57
CA ALA A 15 16.79 -18.73 -0.12
C ALA A 15 17.03 -17.31 0.45
N MET A 16 17.91 -16.52 -0.18
CA MET A 16 18.16 -15.13 0.22
C MET A 16 16.92 -14.24 0.03
N VAL A 17 16.22 -14.39 -1.11
CA VAL A 17 14.97 -13.66 -1.39
C VAL A 17 13.87 -14.03 -0.39
N TRP A 18 13.79 -15.31 -0.03
CA TRP A 18 12.80 -15.80 0.93
C TRP A 18 13.06 -15.27 2.34
N ALA A 19 14.31 -15.30 2.81
CA ALA A 19 14.69 -14.71 4.09
C ALA A 19 14.41 -13.19 4.14
N GLY A 20 14.74 -12.46 3.06
CA GLY A 20 14.43 -11.03 2.95
C GLY A 20 12.92 -10.71 2.96
N SER A 21 12.10 -11.58 2.36
CA SER A 21 10.64 -11.42 2.35
C SER A 21 10.02 -11.48 3.76
N GLN A 22 10.56 -12.32 4.64
CA GLN A 22 10.03 -12.48 5.99
C GLN A 22 10.34 -11.27 6.87
N VAL A 23 11.56 -10.75 6.79
CA VAL A 23 11.99 -9.56 7.57
C VAL A 23 11.21 -8.32 7.16
N THR A 24 11.04 -8.09 5.85
CA THR A 24 10.33 -6.91 5.33
C THR A 24 8.84 -6.93 5.65
N LYS A 25 8.19 -8.11 5.69
CA LYS A 25 6.78 -8.25 6.10
C LYS A 25 6.57 -7.81 7.55
N LEU A 26 7.43 -8.25 8.46
CA LEU A 26 7.34 -7.87 9.88
C LEU A 26 7.59 -6.39 10.09
N VAL A 27 8.62 -5.83 9.45
CA VAL A 27 8.91 -4.40 9.53
C VAL A 27 7.76 -3.57 8.96
N ARG A 28 7.17 -3.99 7.83
CA ARG A 28 6.03 -3.31 7.22
C ARG A 28 4.78 -3.37 8.11
N ALA A 29 4.47 -4.54 8.69
CA ALA A 29 3.34 -4.70 9.60
C ALA A 29 3.53 -3.88 10.88
N ARG A 30 4.73 -3.89 11.47
CA ARG A 30 5.06 -3.09 12.65
C ARG A 30 5.03 -1.59 12.35
N GLY A 31 5.54 -1.18 11.19
CA GLY A 31 5.46 0.21 10.73
C GLY A 31 4.01 0.68 10.59
N ALA A 32 3.15 -0.14 9.96
CA ALA A 32 1.72 0.15 9.87
C ALA A 32 1.05 0.24 11.25
N LEU A 33 1.37 -0.68 12.17
CA LEU A 33 0.84 -0.67 13.53
C LEU A 33 1.30 0.56 14.33
N ALA A 34 2.56 0.98 14.18
CA ALA A 34 3.09 2.17 14.85
C ALA A 34 2.50 3.48 14.29
N LEU A 35 2.18 3.49 12.99
CA LEU A 35 1.57 4.66 12.34
C LEU A 35 0.07 4.76 12.58
N ALA A 36 -0.63 3.66 12.83
CA ALA A 36 -2.08 3.63 13.10
C ALA A 36 -2.54 4.68 14.14
N PRO A 37 -1.98 4.76 15.37
CA PRO A 37 -2.43 5.73 16.37
C PRO A 37 -2.13 7.19 15.99
N ILE A 38 -1.09 7.43 15.18
CA ILE A 38 -0.72 8.78 14.71
C ILE A 38 -1.75 9.24 13.68
N VAL A 39 -2.10 8.36 12.74
CA VAL A 39 -3.12 8.61 11.72
C VAL A 39 -4.49 8.80 12.37
N ASP A 40 -4.88 7.96 13.33
CA ASP A 40 -6.15 8.10 14.08
C ASP A 40 -6.25 9.43 14.83
N ARG A 41 -5.17 9.86 15.51
CA ARG A 41 -5.13 11.16 16.19
C ARG A 41 -5.25 12.33 15.21
N GLY A 42 -4.55 12.25 14.07
CA GLY A 42 -4.65 13.26 13.01
C GLY A 42 -6.06 13.35 12.45
N LEU A 43 -6.70 12.20 12.18
CA LEU A 43 -8.05 12.12 11.63
C LEU A 43 -9.10 12.64 12.63
N SER A 44 -8.96 12.28 13.91
CA SER A 44 -9.82 12.78 14.98
C SER A 44 -9.68 14.29 15.16
N TRP A 45 -8.45 14.81 15.15
CA TRP A 45 -8.18 16.25 15.25
C TRP A 45 -8.77 17.01 14.05
N PHE A 46 -8.59 16.49 12.84
CA PHE A 46 -9.14 17.07 11.62
C PHE A 46 -10.68 17.07 11.63
N THR A 47 -11.30 15.96 12.05
CA THR A 47 -12.75 15.80 12.18
C THR A 47 -13.35 16.82 13.15
N VAL A 48 -12.71 17.02 14.31
CA VAL A 48 -13.13 18.03 15.30
C VAL A 48 -12.94 19.45 14.76
N LYS A 49 -11.81 19.72 14.09
CA LYS A 49 -11.48 21.06 13.57
C LYS A 49 -12.46 21.51 12.48
N PHE A 50 -12.86 20.59 11.60
CA PHE A 50 -13.77 20.86 10.48
C PHE A 50 -15.25 20.57 10.78
N ARG A 51 -15.59 20.19 12.04
CA ARG A 51 -16.97 19.93 12.49
C ARG A 51 -17.73 18.95 11.60
N PHE A 52 -17.09 17.87 11.18
CA PHE A 52 -17.79 16.80 10.45
C PHE A 52 -18.79 16.11 11.39
N GLU A 53 -20.07 16.34 11.13
CA GLU A 53 -21.19 15.85 11.93
C GLU A 53 -21.34 14.33 11.76
N SER A 54 -20.69 13.58 12.65
CA SER A 54 -20.74 12.12 12.80
C SER A 54 -20.15 11.29 11.65
N GLN A 55 -19.15 10.47 12.00
CA GLN A 55 -18.67 9.34 11.20
C GLN A 55 -19.71 8.18 11.08
N GLY A 56 -21.02 8.47 11.21
CA GLY A 56 -22.08 7.46 11.26
C GLY A 56 -23.12 7.54 10.15
N LYS A 57 -23.19 8.63 9.36
CA LYS A 57 -24.28 8.85 8.39
C LYS A 57 -23.89 9.63 7.13
N VAL A 58 -22.64 9.56 6.69
CA VAL A 58 -22.29 10.07 5.35
C VAL A 58 -21.71 8.91 4.54
N SER A 59 -22.47 8.53 3.51
CA SER A 59 -22.28 7.36 2.67
C SER A 59 -20.84 7.18 2.18
N PHE A 60 -20.15 6.16 2.73
CA PHE A 60 -18.91 5.56 2.20
C PHE A 60 -18.96 5.20 0.70
N HIS A 61 -20.15 5.26 0.09
CA HIS A 61 -20.41 4.94 -1.31
C HIS A 61 -20.16 6.13 -2.27
N GLY A 62 -20.11 7.37 -1.77
CA GLY A 62 -19.95 8.59 -2.58
C GLY A 62 -18.50 8.88 -2.95
N ASP A 63 -17.62 8.92 -1.95
CA ASP A 63 -16.23 9.34 -2.13
C ASP A 63 -15.35 8.31 -2.85
N CYS A 64 -15.54 7.00 -2.59
CA CYS A 64 -14.77 5.95 -3.26
C CYS A 64 -14.91 5.97 -4.79
N ARG A 65 -16.08 6.41 -5.30
CA ARG A 65 -16.33 6.51 -6.74
C ARG A 65 -15.50 7.61 -7.39
N ILE A 66 -15.27 8.70 -6.67
CA ILE A 66 -14.47 9.84 -7.16
C ILE A 66 -13.00 9.42 -7.27
N TYR A 67 -12.45 8.79 -6.22
CA TYR A 67 -11.06 8.31 -6.25
C TYR A 67 -10.83 7.24 -7.31
N PHE A 68 -11.77 6.30 -7.48
CA PHE A 68 -11.68 5.29 -8.53
C PHE A 68 -11.72 5.90 -9.94
N ARG A 69 -12.57 6.91 -10.16
CA ARG A 69 -12.67 7.63 -11.43
C ARG A 69 -11.41 8.44 -11.72
N LEU A 70 -10.84 9.09 -10.70
CA LEU A 70 -9.59 9.84 -10.83
C LEU A 70 -8.41 8.93 -11.18
N ALA A 71 -8.33 7.76 -10.53
CA ALA A 71 -7.30 6.76 -10.80
C ALA A 71 -7.37 6.23 -12.23
N LEU A 72 -8.57 5.95 -12.76
CA LEU A 72 -8.75 5.54 -14.15
C LEU A 72 -8.31 6.63 -15.14
N ILE A 73 -8.66 7.90 -14.89
CA ILE A 73 -8.25 9.02 -15.76
C ILE A 73 -6.72 9.14 -15.80
N LEU A 74 -6.06 9.11 -14.64
CA LEU A 74 -4.59 9.17 -14.56
C LEU A 74 -3.94 7.98 -15.29
N PHE A 75 -4.49 6.78 -15.15
CA PHE A 75 -4.01 5.58 -15.84
C PHE A 75 -4.08 5.74 -17.37
N PHE A 76 -5.20 6.21 -17.91
CA PHE A 76 -5.35 6.44 -19.34
C PHE A 76 -4.45 7.56 -19.86
N ILE A 77 -4.27 8.65 -19.10
CA ILE A 77 -3.33 9.72 -19.45
C ILE A 77 -1.92 9.16 -19.59
N VAL A 78 -1.44 8.38 -18.62
CA VAL A 78 -0.08 7.81 -18.65
C VAL A 78 0.11 6.87 -19.84
N ILE A 79 -0.89 6.03 -20.14
CA ILE A 79 -0.83 5.13 -21.30
C ILE A 79 -0.80 5.90 -22.62
N LEU A 80 -1.66 6.91 -22.78
CA LEU A 80 -1.74 7.71 -24.00
C LEU A 80 -0.53 8.63 -24.18
N LEU A 81 0.14 9.03 -23.09
CA LEU A 81 1.37 9.83 -23.15
C LEU A 81 2.62 8.99 -23.45
N TRP A 82 2.56 7.68 -23.19
CA TRP A 82 3.65 6.72 -23.40
C TRP A 82 3.49 5.93 -24.72
N ALA A 83 2.31 5.93 -25.32
CA ALA A 83 2.04 5.40 -26.67
C ALA A 83 2.41 6.42 -27.76
#